data_AF-A0AA38YG47-F1
#
_entry.id   AF-A0AA38YG47-F1
#
_cell.length_a   1.000
_cell.length_b   1.000
_cell.length_c   1.000
_cell.angle_alpha   90.00
_cell.angle_beta   90.00
_cell.angle_gamma   90.00
#
_symmetry.space_group_name_H-M   'P 1'
#
loop_
_entity.id
_entity.type
_entity.pdbx_description
1 polymer ?
#
loop_
_entity_poly.entity_id
_entity_poly.type
_entity_poly.pdbx_seq_one_letter_code
_entity_poly.pdbx_strand_id
1 'polypeptide(L)'
;MEEGNKINLKAELTAARGHVLIRAIAVVTTPSLPVQAKISEILDDKVDMIIVDEASRICEIDTVALVGCYPNAPGKALCGDPNQLAPIVLDQDSRARQTAVPLQACLTANGTPAVMLTI
;
A
#
# COMPACT_ATOMS: atom_id res chain seq x y z
N MET A 1 9.97 -35.63 35.30
CA MET A 1 9.24 -34.35 35.37
C MET A 1 9.29 -33.76 33.98
N GLU A 2 8.23 -33.96 33.20
CA GLU A 2 8.13 -33.42 31.85
C GLU A 2 7.96 -31.91 31.95
N GLU A 3 8.98 -31.15 31.56
CA GLU A 3 8.82 -29.74 31.26
C GLU A 3 7.83 -29.62 30.10
N GLY A 4 6.57 -29.33 30.43
CA GLY A 4 5.54 -29.03 29.45
C GLY A 4 6.06 -27.97 28.50
N ASN A 5 6.17 -28.33 27.22
CA ASN A 5 6.70 -27.51 26.16
C ASN A 5 5.90 -26.20 26.10
N LYS A 6 6.42 -25.11 26.68
CA LYS A 6 5.74 -23.81 26.66
C LYS A 6 5.76 -23.28 25.24
N ILE A 7 4.63 -23.43 24.55
CA ILE A 7 4.42 -22.89 23.22
C ILE A 7 4.72 -21.38 23.25
N ASN A 8 5.68 -20.97 22.43
CA ASN A 8 5.93 -19.55 22.19
C ASN A 8 4.89 -19.05 21.18
N LEU A 9 3.71 -18.71 21.70
CA LEU A 9 2.55 -18.29 20.90
C LEU A 9 2.90 -17.15 19.92
N LYS A 10 3.76 -16.21 20.32
CA LYS A 10 4.18 -15.09 19.45
C LYS A 10 4.95 -15.59 18.22
N ALA A 11 5.84 -16.57 18.41
CA ALA A 11 6.59 -17.16 17.31
C ALA A 11 5.67 -17.93 16.37
N GLU A 12 4.74 -18.73 16.91
CA GLU A 12 3.77 -19.48 16.10
C GLU A 12 2.84 -18.57 15.29
N LEU A 13 2.31 -17.50 15.90
CA LEU A 13 1.48 -16.52 15.18
C LEU A 13 2.26 -15.78 14.09
N THR A 14 3.55 -15.53 14.32
CA THR A 14 4.42 -14.90 13.31
C THR A 14 4.66 -15.84 12.13
N ALA A 15 4.91 -17.12 12.40
CA ALA A 15 5.07 -18.15 11.38
C ALA A 15 3.77 -18.37 10.59
N ALA A 16 2.62 -18.44 11.28
CA ALA A 16 1.31 -18.57 10.65
C ALA A 16 0.99 -17.37 9.75
N ARG A 17 1.28 -16.14 10.20
CA ARG A 17 1.11 -14.93 9.37
C ARG A 17 1.93 -15.02 8.09
N GLY A 18 3.22 -15.35 8.20
CA GLY A 18 4.08 -15.50 7.03
C GLY A 18 3.58 -16.57 6.06
N HIS A 19 3.14 -17.72 6.60
CA HIS A 19 2.58 -18.81 5.80
C HIS A 19 1.34 -18.39 5.01
N VAL A 20 0.44 -17.62 5.62
CA VAL A 20 -0.77 -17.10 4.97
C VAL A 20 -0.43 -16.05 3.92
N LEU A 21 0.42 -15.08 4.25
CA LEU A 21 0.77 -13.97 3.34
C LEU A 21 1.45 -14.46 2.06
N ILE A 22 2.43 -15.36 2.15
CA ILE A 22 3.19 -15.86 0.99
C ILE A 22 2.30 -16.68 0.03
N ARG A 23 1.21 -17.28 0.53
CA ARG A 23 0.29 -18.11 -0.27
C ARG A 23 -0.96 -17.37 -0.71
N ALA A 24 -1.15 -16.14 -0.26
CA ALA A 24 -2.31 -15.35 -0.63
C ALA A 24 -2.24 -15.01 -2.12
N ILE A 25 -3.36 -15.15 -2.83
CA ILE A 25 -3.50 -14.67 -4.21
C ILE A 25 -3.54 -13.13 -4.22
N ALA A 26 -4.15 -12.54 -3.19
CA ALA A 26 -4.21 -11.10 -2.99
C ALA A 26 -4.20 -10.79 -1.48
N VAL A 27 -3.50 -9.71 -1.12
CA VAL A 27 -3.50 -9.14 0.23
C VAL A 27 -4.20 -7.80 0.15
N VAL A 28 -5.43 -7.72 0.69
CA VAL A 28 -6.24 -6.51 0.68
C VAL A 28 -6.10 -5.78 2.01
N THR A 29 -5.70 -4.51 1.96
CA THR A 29 -5.37 -3.73 3.15
C THR A 29 -5.38 -2.22 2.84
N THR A 30 -5.40 -1.38 3.88
CA THR A 30 -5.03 0.02 3.76
C THR A 30 -3.54 0.18 3.40
N PRO A 31 -3.14 1.30 2.77
CA PRO A 31 -1.74 1.52 2.34
C PRO A 31 -0.70 1.50 3.48
N SER A 32 -1.13 1.73 4.72
CA SER A 32 -0.26 1.82 5.91
C SER A 32 0.23 0.49 6.49
N LEU A 33 -0.47 -0.63 6.25
CA LEU A 33 -0.05 -1.94 6.72
C LEU A 33 1.10 -2.56 5.89
N PRO A 34 1.03 -2.57 4.54
CA PRO A 34 2.03 -3.24 3.71
C PRO A 34 3.39 -2.52 3.71
N VAL A 35 3.48 -1.28 4.20
CA VAL A 35 4.75 -0.56 4.39
C VAL A 35 5.45 -0.90 5.72
N GLN A 36 4.79 -1.64 6.62
CA GLN A 36 5.41 -2.06 7.88
C GLN A 36 6.39 -3.20 7.60
N ALA A 37 7.62 -3.08 8.12
CA ALA A 37 8.70 -4.06 7.95
C ALA A 37 8.25 -5.52 8.17
N LYS A 38 7.45 -5.77 9.22
CA LYS A 38 6.90 -7.10 9.55
C LYS A 38 6.01 -7.74 8.48
N ILE A 39 5.58 -6.97 7.48
CA ILE A 39 4.77 -7.36 6.33
C ILE A 39 5.60 -7.25 5.05
N SER A 40 6.25 -6.10 4.80
CA SER A 40 7.03 -5.89 3.57
C SER A 40 8.19 -6.87 3.44
N GLU A 41 8.92 -7.17 4.51
CA GLU A 41 10.03 -8.15 4.48
C GLU A 41 9.56 -9.58 4.15
N ILE A 42 8.29 -9.90 4.41
CA ILE A 42 7.71 -11.20 4.08
C ILE A 42 7.33 -11.28 2.59
N LEU A 43 7.01 -10.13 1.99
CA LEU A 43 6.37 -10.03 0.67
C LEU A 43 7.27 -9.42 -0.43
N ASP A 44 8.42 -8.84 -0.08
CA ASP A 44 9.26 -7.98 -0.95
C ASP A 44 9.45 -8.53 -2.38
N ASP A 45 9.90 -9.78 -2.51
CA ASP A 45 10.16 -10.44 -3.81
C ASP A 45 8.96 -11.23 -4.37
N LYS A 46 7.80 -11.18 -3.70
CA LYS A 46 6.60 -11.98 -4.02
C LYS A 46 5.47 -11.19 -4.63
N VAL A 47 5.55 -9.87 -4.63
CA VAL A 47 4.47 -9.00 -5.13
C VAL A 47 4.69 -8.72 -6.61
N ASP A 48 3.82 -9.28 -7.46
CA ASP A 48 3.84 -9.01 -8.90
C ASP A 48 3.07 -7.73 -9.28
N MET A 49 2.08 -7.35 -8.47
CA MET A 49 1.17 -6.24 -8.78
C MET A 49 0.73 -5.49 -7.53
N ILE A 50 0.76 -4.16 -7.63
CA ILE A 50 0.21 -3.24 -6.64
C ILE A 50 -1.00 -2.55 -7.27
N ILE A 51 -2.16 -2.63 -6.59
CA ILE A 51 -3.36 -1.90 -6.96
C ILE A 51 -3.73 -1.01 -5.78
N VAL A 52 -3.83 0.29 -6.03
CA VAL A 52 -4.35 1.25 -5.06
C VAL A 52 -5.68 1.74 -5.59
N ASP A 53 -6.75 1.29 -4.94
CA ASP A 53 -8.07 1.86 -5.13
C ASP A 53 -8.22 3.14 -4.29
N GLU A 54 -9.12 4.03 -4.72
CA GLU A 54 -9.30 5.35 -4.10
C GLU A 54 -7.99 6.16 -4.00
N ALA A 55 -7.10 6.01 -4.98
CA ALA A 55 -5.78 6.64 -5.00
C ALA A 55 -5.84 8.18 -5.00
N SER A 56 -6.96 8.78 -5.41
CA SER A 56 -7.18 10.23 -5.33
C SER A 56 -7.41 10.72 -3.90
N ARG A 57 -7.68 9.82 -2.94
CA ARG A 57 -8.02 10.14 -1.54
C ARG A 57 -6.85 10.03 -0.56
N ILE A 58 -5.67 9.60 -1.03
CA ILE A 58 -4.49 9.42 -0.19
C ILE A 58 -3.36 10.35 -0.62
N CYS A 59 -2.51 10.71 0.32
CA CYS A 59 -1.38 11.59 0.05
C CYS A 59 -0.37 10.87 -0.85
N GLU A 60 0.36 11.63 -1.67
CA GLU A 60 1.42 11.10 -2.52
C GLU A 60 2.42 10.23 -1.73
N ILE A 61 2.81 10.68 -0.53
CA ILE A 61 3.79 9.98 0.31
C ILE A 61 3.37 8.56 0.68
N ASP A 62 2.08 8.31 0.90
CA ASP A 62 1.58 6.98 1.27
C ASP A 62 1.72 6.01 0.07
N THR A 63 1.43 6.51 -1.13
CA THR A 63 1.55 5.72 -2.37
C THR A 63 3.02 5.49 -2.71
N VAL A 64 3.86 6.51 -2.56
CA VAL A 64 5.31 6.40 -2.80
C VAL A 64 5.95 5.43 -1.83
N ALA A 65 5.59 5.46 -0.55
CA ALA A 65 6.08 4.52 0.44
C ALA A 65 5.70 3.07 0.08
N LEU A 66 4.44 2.85 -0.32
CA LEU A 66 3.97 1.54 -0.78
C LEU A 66 4.79 1.04 -1.98
N VAL A 67 4.93 1.87 -3.01
CA VAL A 67 5.70 1.52 -4.21
C VAL A 67 7.17 1.28 -3.89
N GLY A 68 7.75 2.06 -2.97
CA GLY A 68 9.14 1.92 -2.53
C GLY A 68 9.42 0.65 -1.76
N CYS A 69 8.43 0.11 -1.02
CA CYS A 69 8.55 -1.18 -0.32
C CYS A 69 8.47 -2.39 -1.25
N TYR A 70 7.96 -2.23 -2.48
CA TYR A 70 7.84 -3.31 -3.46
C TYR A 70 8.36 -2.83 -4.83
N PRO A 71 9.66 -2.48 -4.91
CA PRO A 71 10.22 -1.83 -6.10
C PRO A 71 10.18 -2.75 -7.33
N ASN A 72 10.28 -4.07 -7.09
CA ASN A 72 10.36 -5.09 -8.12
C ASN A 72 8.99 -5.50 -8.70
N ALA A 73 7.87 -5.04 -8.12
CA ALA A 73 6.55 -5.35 -8.63
C ALA A 73 6.35 -4.75 -10.03
N PRO A 74 6.26 -5.53 -11.12
CA PRO A 74 6.13 -4.99 -12.48
C PRO A 74 4.81 -4.24 -12.68
N GLY A 75 3.72 -4.72 -12.09
CA GLY A 75 2.40 -4.11 -12.21
C GLY A 75 2.14 -3.05 -11.15
N LYS A 76 1.73 -1.85 -11.56
CA LYS A 76 1.28 -0.78 -10.67
C LYS A 76 0.05 -0.11 -11.28
N ALA A 77 -1.06 -0.10 -10.54
CA ALA A 77 -2.30 0.53 -10.95
C ALA A 77 -2.81 1.45 -9.85
N LEU A 78 -3.13 2.70 -10.21
CA LEU A 78 -3.74 3.69 -9.33
C LEU A 78 -5.13 4.01 -9.88
N CYS A 79 -6.16 3.60 -9.14
CA CYS A 79 -7.56 3.84 -9.49
C CYS A 79 -8.09 4.97 -8.59
N GLY A 80 -8.64 6.02 -9.19
CA GLY A 80 -9.18 7.14 -8.44
C GLY A 80 -9.83 8.18 -9.34
N ASP A 81 -10.71 8.97 -8.75
CA ASP A 81 -11.38 10.09 -9.41
C ASP A 81 -10.91 11.41 -8.75
N PRO A 82 -10.22 12.30 -9.49
CA PRO A 82 -9.74 13.57 -8.96
C PRO A 82 -10.89 14.56 -8.63
N ASN A 83 -12.11 14.29 -9.09
CA ASN A 83 -13.29 15.11 -8.77
C ASN A 83 -14.01 14.66 -7.49
N GLN A 84 -13.56 13.57 -6.86
CA GLN A 84 -14.08 13.09 -5.58
C GLN A 84 -13.29 13.69 -4.40
N LEU A 85 -13.45 13.11 -3.21
CA LEU A 85 -12.83 13.59 -1.98
C LEU A 85 -11.30 13.63 -2.11
N ALA A 86 -10.71 14.78 -1.82
CA ALA A 86 -9.26 14.94 -1.77
C ALA A 86 -8.67 14.31 -0.48
N PRO A 87 -7.34 14.11 -0.42
CA PRO A 87 -6.66 13.67 0.80
C PRO A 87 -6.91 14.65 1.96
N ILE A 88 -7.08 14.10 3.17
CA ILE A 88 -7.26 14.92 4.38
C ILE A 88 -5.89 15.38 4.86
N VAL A 89 -5.60 16.67 4.70
CA VAL A 89 -4.43 17.33 5.28
C VAL A 89 -4.89 18.29 6.36
N LEU A 90 -4.46 18.03 7.61
CA LEU A 90 -4.86 18.83 8.78
C LEU A 90 -4.14 20.18 8.83
N ASP A 91 -2.92 20.25 8.30
CA ASP A 91 -2.17 21.48 8.19
C ASP A 91 -2.67 22.31 7.00
N GLN A 92 -3.02 23.57 7.27
CA GLN A 92 -3.56 24.48 6.26
C GLN A 92 -2.51 25.43 5.66
N ASP A 93 -1.23 25.30 6.05
CA ASP A 93 -0.16 26.04 5.41
C ASP A 93 -0.16 25.75 3.90
N SER A 94 0.07 26.80 3.11
CA SER A 94 0.35 26.73 1.68
C SER A 94 1.32 25.59 1.28
N ARG A 95 2.32 25.29 2.12
CA ARG A 95 3.25 24.18 1.91
C ARG A 95 2.59 22.82 2.10
N ALA A 96 1.72 22.68 3.09
CA ALA A 96 0.95 21.47 3.34
C ALA A 96 -0.08 21.20 2.24
N ARG A 97 -0.56 22.23 1.52
CA ARG A 97 -1.44 22.01 0.36
C ARG A 97 -0.76 21.26 -0.79
N GLN A 98 0.57 21.32 -0.90
CA GLN A 98 1.30 20.54 -1.90
C GLN A 98 1.28 19.05 -1.58
N THR A 99 1.18 18.67 -0.30
CA THR A 99 1.08 17.27 0.11
C THR A 99 -0.34 16.69 -0.06
N ALA A 100 -1.33 17.56 -0.32
CA ALA A 100 -2.70 17.18 -0.61
C ALA A 100 -2.92 16.74 -2.07
N VAL A 101 -1.89 16.77 -2.92
CA VAL A 101 -1.99 16.28 -4.30
C VAL A 101 -1.68 14.77 -4.29
N PRO A 102 -2.61 13.91 -4.75
CA PRO A 102 -2.37 12.47 -4.80
C PRO A 102 -1.41 12.10 -5.94
N LEU A 103 -0.63 11.04 -5.76
CA LEU A 103 0.33 10.57 -6.78
C LEU A 103 -0.34 10.30 -8.13
N GLN A 104 -1.57 9.78 -8.11
CA GLN A 104 -2.36 9.52 -9.31
C GLN A 104 -2.60 10.78 -10.14
N ALA A 105 -2.90 11.92 -9.49
CA ALA A 105 -3.06 13.20 -10.17
C ALA A 105 -1.72 13.72 -10.71
N CYS A 106 -0.65 13.61 -9.93
CA CYS A 106 0.71 13.99 -10.36
C CYS A 106 1.14 13.22 -11.62
N LEU A 107 0.95 11.89 -11.63
CA LEU A 107 1.32 11.03 -12.75
C LEU A 107 0.49 11.33 -14.00
N THR A 108 -0.81 11.54 -13.83
CA THR A 108 -1.71 11.90 -14.95
C THR A 108 -1.31 13.25 -15.55
N ALA A 109 -1.02 14.25 -14.71
CA ALA A 109 -0.55 15.57 -15.16
C ALA A 109 0.80 15.49 -15.89
N ASN A 110 1.66 14.54 -15.53
CA ASN A 110 2.94 14.27 -16.20
C ASN A 110 2.82 13.40 -17.46
N GLY A 111 1.61 13.08 -17.92
CA GLY A 111 1.38 12.34 -19.16
C GLY A 111 1.45 10.82 -19.02
N THR A 112 1.36 10.29 -17.80
CA THR A 112 1.20 8.84 -17.58
C THR A 112 -0.12 8.38 -18.21
N PRO A 113 -0.14 7.27 -18.98
CA PRO A 113 -1.37 6.76 -19.56
C PRO A 113 -2.46 6.53 -18.51
N ALA A 114 -3.64 7.08 -18.74
CA ALA A 114 -4.80 6.94 -17.89
C ALA A 114 -6.01 6.52 -18.72
N VAL A 115 -6.89 5.70 -18.15
CA VAL A 115 -8.14 5.26 -18.77
C VAL A 115 -9.29 5.77 -17.94
N MET A 116 -10.22 6.48 -18.56
CA MET A 116 -11.48 6.89 -17.94
C MET A 116 -12.54 5.85 -18.27
N LEU A 117 -13.18 5.31 -17.24
CA LEU A 117 -14.32 4.42 -17.41
C LEU A 117 -15.57 5.25 -17.71
N THR A 118 -16.16 5.07 -18.89
CA THR A 118 -17.41 5.72 -19.31
C THR A 118 -18.49 4.66 -19.54
N ILE A 119 -19.74 4.98 -19.21
CA ILE A 119 -20.92 4.13 -19.46
C ILE A 119 -21.59 4.55 -20.76
#